data_AF-A0A973EQH3-F1
#
_entry.id   AF-A0A973EQH3-F1
#
_cell.length_a   1.000
_cell.length_b   1.000
_cell.length_c   1.000
_cell.angle_alpha   90.00
_cell.angle_beta   90.00
_cell.angle_gamma   90.00
#
_symmetry.space_group_name_H-M   'P 1'
#
loop_
_entity.id
_entity.type
_entity.pdbx_description
1 polymer ?
#
loop_
_entity_poly.entity_id
_entity_poly.type
_entity_poly.pdbx_seq_one_letter_code
_entity_poly.pdbx_strand_id
1 'polypeptide(L)' 'MRLYFVCPFTGTGFWESRWELQGRLRVEADASGGRRVAGSVEVNCPVCKDRHEYRVEDLVCALSRVEPESEFN' A
#
# COMPACT_ATOMS: atom_id res chain seq x y z
N MET A 1 11.42 -2.62 -2.60
CA MET A 1 10.14 -2.15 -3.18
C MET A 1 9.54 -1.11 -2.23
N ARG A 2 9.09 0.04 -2.73
CA ARG A 2 8.41 1.06 -1.92
C ARG A 2 6.91 1.02 -2.21
N LEU A 3 6.09 1.16 -1.18
CA LEU A 3 4.65 1.28 -1.29
C LEU A 3 4.23 2.70 -0.90
N TYR A 4 3.17 3.18 -1.51
CA TYR A 4 2.58 4.47 -1.17
C TYR A 4 1.49 4.28 -0.14
N PHE A 5 1.56 5.05 0.94
CA PHE A 5 0.61 5.04 2.04
C PHE A 5 0.05 6.43 2.26
N VAL A 6 -1.15 6.53 2.82
CA VAL A 6 -1.76 7.81 3.21
C VAL A 6 -1.99 7.79 4.71
N CYS A 7 -1.40 8.75 5.43
CA CYS A 7 -1.60 8.88 6.86
C CYS A 7 -3.08 9.22 7.14
N PRO A 8 -3.84 8.39 7.88
CA PRO A 8 -5.26 8.63 8.14
C PRO A 8 -5.50 9.86 9.03
N PHE A 9 -4.51 10.26 9.82
CA PHE A 9 -4.63 11.41 10.74
C PHE A 9 -4.40 12.75 10.04
N THR A 10 -3.47 12.82 9.10
CA THR A 10 -3.07 14.07 8.44
C THR A 10 -3.51 14.16 6.99
N GLY A 11 -3.99 13.05 6.40
CA GLY A 11 -4.26 12.92 4.98
C GLY A 11 -3.01 12.98 4.10
N THR A 12 -1.81 13.04 4.69
CA THR A 12 -0.55 13.19 3.94
C THR A 12 -0.10 11.86 3.38
N GLY A 13 0.16 11.82 2.08
CA GLY A 13 0.71 10.66 1.41
C GLY A 13 2.24 10.57 1.50
N PHE A 14 2.76 9.37 1.69
CA PHE A 14 4.19 9.11 1.80
C PHE A 14 4.58 7.77 1.17
N TRP A 15 5.83 7.68 0.70
CA TRP A 15 6.40 6.45 0.17
C TRP A 15 7.26 5.78 1.24
N GLU A 16 7.05 4.49 1.49
CA GLU A 16 7.84 3.76 2.47
C GLU A 16 8.19 2.36 1.98
N SER A 17 9.40 1.92 2.31
CA SER A 17 9.91 0.58 2.04
C SER A 17 9.95 -0.30 3.28
N ARG A 18 9.91 0.28 4.47
CA ARG A 18 9.92 -0.43 5.76
C ARG A 18 8.50 -0.72 6.22
N TRP A 19 7.84 -1.62 5.51
CA TRP A 19 6.53 -2.15 5.87
C TRP A 19 6.64 -3.67 6.09
N GLU A 20 5.77 -4.18 6.94
CA GLU A 20 5.72 -5.60 7.31
C GLU A 20 4.36 -6.18 6.96
N LEU A 21 4.33 -7.42 6.48
CA LEU A 21 3.06 -8.13 6.25
C LEU A 21 2.52 -8.63 7.59
N GLN A 22 1.30 -8.24 7.91
CA GLN A 22 0.57 -8.83 9.03
C GLN A 22 0.01 -10.18 8.59
N GLY A 23 0.75 -11.25 8.90
CA GLY A 23 0.35 -12.63 8.62
C GLY A 23 0.67 -13.10 7.20
N ARG A 24 -0.22 -13.91 6.62
CA ARG A 24 -0.06 -14.48 5.27
C ARG A 24 -1.03 -13.81 4.30
N LEU A 25 -0.52 -13.45 3.12
CA LEU A 25 -1.35 -13.09 1.98
C LEU A 25 -2.22 -14.29 1.59
N ARG A 26 -3.51 -14.05 1.38
CA ARG A 26 -4.47 -15.03 0.88
C ARG A 26 -4.97 -14.57 -0.47
N VAL A 27 -5.22 -15.50 -1.38
CA VAL A 27 -5.91 -15.19 -2.63
C VAL A 27 -7.36 -15.60 -2.45
N GLU A 28 -8.26 -14.64 -2.46
CA GLU A 28 -9.70 -14.86 -2.38
C GLU A 28 -10.30 -14.74 -3.78
N ALA A 29 -11.21 -15.65 -4.11
CA ALA A 29 -11.99 -15.55 -5.33
C ALA A 29 -13.20 -14.64 -5.05
N ASP A 30 -13.40 -13.62 -5.88
CA ASP A 30 -14.65 -12.88 -5.87
C ASP A 30 -15.78 -13.69 -6.52
N ALA A 31 -17.02 -13.33 -6.23
CA ALA A 31 -18.21 -14.02 -6.74
C ALA A 31 -18.33 -13.99 -8.29
N SER A 32 -17.55 -13.14 -8.96
CA SER A 32 -17.50 -13.02 -10.42
C SER A 32 -16.35 -13.83 -11.04
N GLY A 33 -15.61 -14.60 -10.24
CA GLY A 33 -14.45 -15.39 -10.69
C GLY A 33 -13.14 -14.61 -10.79
N GLY A 34 -13.11 -13.36 -10.35
CA GLY A 34 -11.89 -12.59 -10.16
C GLY A 34 -11.08 -13.09 -8.97
N ARG A 35 -9.76 -12.88 -8.99
CA ARG A 35 -8.87 -13.24 -7.88
C ARG A 35 -8.36 -11.96 -7.23
N ARG A 36 -8.54 -11.81 -5.92
CA ARG A 36 -8.04 -10.69 -5.14
C ARG A 36 -7.06 -11.18 -4.09
N VAL A 37 -6.01 -10.40 -3.84
CA VAL A 37 -5.06 -10.68 -2.77
C VAL A 37 -5.57 -9.99 -1.51
N ALA A 38 -5.99 -10.79 -0.53
CA ALA A 38 -6.39 -10.35 0.79
C ALA A 38 -5.20 -10.43 1.75
N GLY A 39 -5.03 -9.38 2.53
CA GLY A 39 -3.99 -9.28 3.54
C GLY A 39 -3.86 -7.85 4.05
N SER A 40 -3.11 -7.70 5.13
CA SER A 40 -2.79 -6.38 5.70
C SER A 40 -1.28 -6.19 5.73
N VAL A 41 -0.84 -4.97 5.54
CA VAL A 41 0.52 -4.53 5.83
C VAL A 41 0.48 -3.50 6.94
N GLU A 42 1.56 -3.46 7.69
CA GLU A 42 1.79 -2.50 8.75
C GLU A 42 2.99 -1.64 8.39
N VAL A 43 2.89 -0.33 8.63
CA VAL A 43 3.97 0.61 8.37
C VAL A 43 4.02 1.66 9.48
N ASN A 44 5.24 2.06 9.85
CA ASN A 44 5.45 3.18 10.75
C ASN A 44 5.33 4.48 9.94
N CYS A 45 4.35 5.32 10.28
CA CYS A 45 4.12 6.56 9.56
C CYS A 45 5.18 7.60 9.96
N PRO A 46 5.97 8.14 9.01
CA PRO A 46 6.94 9.19 9.31
C PRO A 46 6.28 10.53 9.64
N VAL A 47 4.98 10.70 9.33
CA VAL A 47 4.25 11.96 9.50
C VAL A 47 3.72 12.10 10.92
N CYS A 48 2.87 11.18 11.38
CA CYS A 48 2.31 11.20 12.73
C CYS A 48 3.14 10.41 13.75
N LYS A 49 4.15 9.65 13.31
CA LYS A 49 4.98 8.76 14.13
C LYS A 49 4.24 7.57 14.75
N ASP A 50 3.00 7.34 14.33
CA ASP A 50 2.20 6.19 14.72
C ASP A 50 2.28 5.06 13.70
N ARG A 51 1.94 3.86 14.16
CA ARG A 51 1.89 2.67 13.33
C ARG A 51 0.51 2.52 12.70
N HIS A 52 0.46 2.22 11.41
CA HIS A 52 -0.78 2.12 10.67
C HIS A 52 -0.87 0.79 9.91
N GLU A 53 -2.05 0.20 9.96
CA GLU A 53 -2.39 -0.99 9.18
C GLU A 53 -3.17 -0.57 7.93
N TYR A 54 -2.78 -1.13 6.79
CA TYR A 54 -3.44 -0.93 5.50
C TYR A 54 -3.74 -2.28 4.87
N ARG A 55 -4.93 -2.43 4.29
CA ARG A 55 -5.23 -3.64 3.52
C ARG A 55 -4.51 -3.58 2.18
N VAL A 56 -3.98 -4.71 1.75
CA VAL A 56 -3.26 -4.82 0.48
C VAL A 56 -4.16 -4.48 -0.71
N GLU A 57 -5.48 -4.68 -0.59
CA GLU A 57 -6.46 -4.28 -1.60
C GLU A 57 -6.62 -2.75 -1.73
N ASP A 58 -6.41 -2.00 -0.65
CA ASP A 58 -6.45 -0.54 -0.63
C ASP A 58 -5.11 0.08 -1.05
N LEU A 59 -4.03 -0.70 -0.98
CA LEU A 59 -2.73 -0.28 -1.45
C LEU A 59 -2.73 -0.26 -2.97
N VAL A 60 -2.80 0.95 -3.53
CA VAL A 60 -2.56 1.17 -4.95
C VAL A 60 -1.21 0.56 -5.29
N CYS A 61 -1.21 -0.40 -6.21
CA CYS A 61 0.01 -1.05 -6.65
C CYS A 61 0.99 0.03 -7.13
N ALA A 62 2.21 0.03 -6.58
CA ALA A 62 3.21 1.04 -6.92
C ALA A 62 3.52 1.08 -8.43
N LEU A 63 3.25 -0.02 -9.16
CA LEU A 63 3.36 -0.12 -10.62
C LEU A 63 2.16 0.46 -11.39
N SER A 64 1.00 0.66 -10.72
CA SER A 64 -0.19 1.28 -11.31
C SER A 64 -0.20 2.79 -11.15
N ARG A 65 0.61 3.32 -10.22
CA ARG A 65 1.02 4.71 -10.28
C ARG A 65 2.22 4.75 -11.21
N VAL A 66 2.00 5.23 -12.44
CA VAL A 66 3.08 5.82 -13.24
C VAL A 66 3.81 6.77 -12.29
N GLU A 67 5.03 6.40 -11.85
CA GLU A 67 5.98 7.42 -11.42
C GLU A 67 5.94 8.45 -12.55
N PRO A 68 5.68 9.75 -12.30
CA PRO A 68 5.77 10.71 -13.38
C PRO A 68 7.16 10.53 -13.98
N GLU A 69 7.20 9.92 -15.16
CA GLU A 69 8.39 9.70 -15.94
C GLU A 69 8.98 11.10 -16.02
N SER A 70 10.16 11.28 -15.44
CA SER A 70 10.84 12.56 -15.49
C SER A 70 10.96 12.90 -16.98
N GLU A 71 10.18 13.87 -17.42
CA GLU A 71 10.27 14.48 -18.75
C GLU A 71 11.67 15.09 -18.85
N PHE A 72 12.61 14.27 -19.32
CA PHE A 72 13.87 14.72 -19.89
C PHE A 72 14.04 14.02 -21.23
N ASN A 73 13.41 14.60 -22.26
CA ASN A 73 14.11 14.96 -23.49
C ASN A 73 13.35 16.04 -24.27
#